data_AF-A0A3C0QNM3-F1
#
_entry.id   AF-A0A3C0QNM3-F1
#
_cell.length_a   1.000
_cell.length_b   1.000
_cell.length_c   1.000
_cell.angle_alpha   90.00
_cell.angle_beta   90.00
_cell.angle_gamma   90.00
#
_symmetry.space_group_name_H-M   'P 1'
#
loop_
_entity.id
_entity.type
_entity.pdbx_description
1 polymer ?
#
loop_
_entity_poly.entity_id
_entity_poly.type
_entity_poly.pdbx_seq_one_letter_code
_entity_poly.pdbx_strand_id
1 'polypeptide(L)' 'VICLNGAAARSGQKGDTVIIMSYAQMSPEEIAEHHPKVVFVNEKNKICKVSSYEKHGKLI' A
#
# COMPACT_ATOMS: atom_id res chain seq x y z
N VAL A 1 -2.81 11.81 -7.46
CA VAL A 1 -1.43 12.26 -7.75
C VAL A 1 -0.53 11.71 -6.65
N ILE A 2 0.60 11.11 -6.99
CA ILE A 2 1.63 10.70 -6.02
C ILE A 2 2.80 11.67 -6.16
N CYS A 3 3.14 12.38 -5.09
CA CYS A 3 4.18 13.41 -5.10
C CYS A 3 4.97 13.36 -3.78
N LEU A 4 6.28 13.17 -3.88
CA LEU A 4 7.19 13.30 -2.74
C LEU A 4 7.55 14.77 -2.58
N ASN A 5 7.21 15.35 -1.44
CA ASN A 5 7.39 16.78 -1.17
C ASN A 5 8.48 17.02 -0.13
N GLY A 6 9.07 18.21 -0.15
CA GLY A 6 10.07 18.64 0.83
C GLY A 6 11.28 17.71 0.88
N ALA A 7 11.67 17.28 2.08
CA ALA A 7 12.82 16.39 2.26
C ALA A 7 12.66 15.04 1.54
N ALA A 8 11.44 14.52 1.42
CA ALA A 8 11.16 13.26 0.75
C ALA A 8 11.42 13.32 -0.77
N ALA A 9 11.40 14.51 -1.38
CA ALA A 9 11.71 14.67 -2.80
C ALA A 9 13.15 14.24 -3.15
N ARG A 10 14.04 14.12 -2.17
CA ARG A 10 15.40 13.59 -2.35
C ARG A 10 15.47 12.05 -2.34
N SER A 11 14.37 11.38 -1.99
CA SER A 11 14.29 9.92 -1.81
C SER A 11 13.72 9.17 -3.01
N GLY A 12 13.41 9.87 -4.10
CA GLY A 12 12.89 9.27 -5.33
C GLY A 12 12.76 10.29 -6.45
N GLN A 13 12.63 9.80 -7.68
CA GLN A 13 12.48 10.61 -8.88
C GLN A 13 11.14 10.33 -9.58
N LYS A 14 10.74 11.23 -10.46
CA LYS A 14 9.53 11.03 -11.28
C LYS A 14 9.70 9.78 -12.16
N GLY A 15 8.78 8.83 -12.02
CA GLY A 15 8.79 7.57 -12.76
C GLY A 15 9.16 6.36 -11.89
N ASP A 16 9.72 6.57 -10.71
CA ASP A 16 10.01 5.49 -9.78
C ASP A 16 8.72 4.80 -9.32
N THR A 17 8.76 3.47 -9.24
CA THR A 17 7.69 2.69 -8.63
C THR A 17 7.89 2.67 -7.11
N VAL A 18 6.85 3.04 -6.37
CA VAL A 18 6.86 3.11 -4.91
C VAL A 18 5.74 2.26 -4.30
N ILE A 19 5.96 1.77 -3.08
CA ILE A 19 4.93 1.12 -2.27
C ILE A 19 4.64 2.05 -1.08
N ILE A 20 3.36 2.38 -0.86
CA ILE A 20 2.89 3.20 0.26
C ILE A 20 2.16 2.30 1.24
N MET A 21 2.61 2.28 2.49
CA MET A 21 2.04 1.43 3.55
C MET A 21 1.64 2.28 4.76
N SER A 22 0.56 1.86 5.42
CA SER A 22 0.11 2.39 6.71
C SER A 22 -0.01 1.24 7.69
N TYR A 23 0.46 1.44 8.92
CA TYR A 23 0.41 0.46 9.99
C TYR A 23 -0.48 0.95 11.12
N ALA A 24 -1.05 0.02 11.87
CA ALA A 24 -1.82 0.29 13.07
C ALA A 24 -1.38 -0.68 14.17
N GLN A 25 -1.44 -0.23 15.42
CA GLN A 25 -1.33 -1.11 16.57
C GLN A 25 -2.69 -1.77 16.80
N MET A 26 -2.66 -3.07 17.09
CA MET A 26 -3.84 -3.89 17.27
C MET A 26 -3.62 -4.85 18.43
N SER A 27 -4.68 -5.16 19.17
CA SER A 27 -4.69 -6.25 20.12
C SER A 27 -4.61 -7.60 19.38
N PRO A 28 -4.29 -8.71 20.09
CA PRO A 28 -4.33 -10.06 19.51
C PRO A 28 -5.70 -10.43 18.91
N GLU A 29 -6.78 -9.94 19.50
CA GLU A 29 -8.15 -10.16 19.02
C GLU A 29 -8.44 -9.34 17.75
N GLU A 30 -8.00 -8.08 17.72
CA GLU A 30 -8.19 -7.21 16.56
C GLU A 30 -7.41 -7.69 15.32
N ILE A 31 -6.16 -8.14 15.51
CA ILE A 31 -5.33 -8.62 14.40
C ILE A 31 -5.83 -9.95 13.81
N ALA A 32 -6.47 -10.80 14.64
CA ALA A 32 -7.03 -12.07 14.18
C ALA A 32 -8.12 -11.86 13.11
N GLU A 33 -8.89 -10.78 13.23
CA GLU A 33 -9.97 -10.40 12.31
C GLU A 33 -9.56 -9.32 11.30
N HIS A 34 -8.33 -8.82 11.38
CA HIS A 34 -7.87 -7.74 10.51
C HIS A 34 -7.44 -8.27 9.13
N HIS A 35 -8.06 -7.74 8.09
CA HIS A 35 -7.68 -7.98 6.70
C HIS A 35 -7.11 -6.69 6.09
N PRO A 36 -5.79 -6.59 5.87
CA PRO A 36 -5.18 -5.41 5.27
C PRO A 36 -5.77 -5.13 3.88
N LYS A 37 -6.03 -3.85 3.60
CA LYS A 37 -6.51 -3.42 2.29
C LYS A 37 -5.33 -3.20 1.34
N VAL A 38 -5.37 -3.86 0.19
CA VAL A 38 -4.34 -3.76 -0.86
C VAL A 38 -4.96 -3.14 -2.11
N VAL A 39 -4.30 -2.11 -2.65
CA VAL A 39 -4.75 -1.39 -3.86
C VAL A 39 -3.68 -1.50 -4.93
N PHE A 40 -4.01 -2.17 -6.04
CA PHE A 40 -3.17 -2.24 -7.22
C PHE A 40 -3.55 -1.13 -8.19
N VAL A 41 -2.54 -0.45 -8.73
CA VAL A 41 -2.69 0.61 -9.72
C VAL A 41 -1.91 0.26 -10.99
N ASN A 42 -2.31 0.85 -12.12
CA ASN A 42 -1.51 0.82 -13.34
C ASN A 42 -0.47 1.97 -13.39
N GLU A 43 0.30 2.02 -14.46
CA GLU A 43 1.32 3.04 -14.76
C GLU A 43 0.80 4.49 -14.73
N LYS A 44 -0.51 4.68 -14.91
CA LYS A 44 -1.16 6.00 -14.82
C LYS A 44 -1.72 6.30 -13.43
N ASN A 45 -1.33 5.52 -12.42
CA ASN A 45 -1.82 5.56 -11.04
C ASN A 45 -3.36 5.42 -10.93
N LYS A 46 -4.01 4.73 -11.90
CA LYS A 46 -5.43 4.40 -11.81
C LYS A 46 -5.60 3.04 -11.15
N ILE A 47 -6.59 2.93 -10.26
CA ILE A 47 -6.90 1.68 -9.56
C ILE A 47 -7.31 0.61 -10.58
N CYS A 48 -6.66 -0.56 -10.50
CA CYS A 48 -6.95 -1.74 -11.29
C CYS A 48 -7.65 -2.82 -10.48
N LYS A 49 -7.23 -3.02 -9.22
CA LYS A 49 -7.80 -4.02 -8.31
C LYS A 49 -7.73 -3.50 -6.88
N VAL A 50 -8.80 -3.75 -6.12
CA VAL A 50 -8.81 -3.61 -4.67
C VAL A 50 -9.03 -5.01 -4.10
N SER A 51 -8.18 -5.43 -3.18
CA SER A 51 -8.26 -6.72 -2.49
C SER A 51 -8.08 -6.48 -1.00
N SER A 52 -8.54 -7.45 -0.21
CA SER A 52 -8.30 -7.52 1.23
C SER A 52 -7.62 -8.86 1.47
N TYR A 53 -6.60 -8.90 2.31
CA TYR A 53 -5.93 -10.13 2.79
C TYR A 53 -4.89 -10.75 1.83
N GLU A 54 -3.69 -11.00 2.38
CA GLU A 54 -2.59 -11.76 1.80
C GLU A 54 -2.29 -12.95 2.74
N LYS A 55 -2.94 -14.11 2.56
CA LYS A 55 -2.61 -15.28 3.39
C LYS A 55 -1.30 -15.88 2.90
N HIS A 56 -0.20 -15.63 3.61
CA HIS A 56 1.16 -16.06 3.24
C HIS A 56 1.65 -15.49 1.89
N GLY A 57 1.35 -14.24 1.59
CA GLY A 57 1.78 -13.63 0.31
C GLY A 57 0.98 -14.10 -0.90
N LYS A 58 -0.24 -14.62 -0.70
CA LYS A 58 -1.20 -14.94 -1.75
C LYS A 58 -2.41 -14.03 -1.67
N LEU A 59 -2.62 -13.27 -2.75
CA LEU A 59 -3.83 -12.51 -3.01
C LEU A 59 -4.99 -13.46 -3.31
N ILE A 60 -6.07 -13.36 -2.53
CA ILE A 60 -7.35 -14.03 -2.80
C ILE A 60 -8.33 -13.00 -3.35
#